data_AF-M3H666-F1
#
_entry.id   AF-M3H666-F1
#
_cell.length_a   1.000
_cell.length_b   1.000
_cell.length_c   1.000
_cell.angle_alpha   90.00
_cell.angle_beta   90.00
_cell.angle_gamma   90.00
#
_symmetry.space_group_name_H-M   'P 1'
#
loop_
_entity.id
_entity.type
_entity.pdbx_description
1 polymer ?
#
loop_
_entity_poly.entity_id
_entity_poly.type
_entity_poly.pdbx_seq_one_letter_code
_entity_poly.pdbx_strand_id
1 'polypeptide(L)'
;MYLFAFFILYLPIQYQTGSNGIGGFVLIGILFCSPILFWIQKRWKKFISSRFLILYWTLFVFAEGIFYTKTALDSLFLGDLDYTAQLRMILPTTDGNFLQTQYYGSHENANFLSHHMAPGILLLTPFPILFGSELGFGIGIFFFASATIPLLYYYLRKHSISKEISLCATLLWSGSSSFYRLNHSLHFEVLVPFLFLCLLIGIQKQKTWILLSALCLFLEIKEDLAIYLSILSSVLIFTENKRRKEWIFIFSICIFYYFIIFPFLNKSAGNSAERNWKEYWGQDPFF
;
A
#
# COMPACT_ATOMS: atom_id res chain seq x y z
N MET A 1 -5.91 -25.12 5.67
CA MET A 1 -4.79 -25.92 5.12
C MET A 1 -5.16 -26.66 3.82
N TYR A 2 -6.45 -26.74 3.45
CA TYR A 2 -6.90 -27.28 2.16
C TYR A 2 -6.28 -26.58 0.93
N LEU A 3 -6.17 -25.26 0.96
CA LEU A 3 -5.65 -24.46 -0.16
C LEU A 3 -4.11 -24.43 -0.28
N PHE A 4 -3.39 -25.36 0.35
CA PHE A 4 -1.92 -25.32 0.43
C PHE A 4 -1.26 -25.38 -0.95
N ALA A 5 -1.61 -26.37 -1.76
CA ALA A 5 -1.07 -26.51 -3.11
C ALA A 5 -1.46 -25.32 -3.99
N PHE A 6 -2.66 -24.79 -3.79
CA PHE A 6 -3.09 -23.57 -4.44
C PHE A 6 -2.15 -22.41 -4.08
N PHE A 7 -1.92 -22.08 -2.81
CA PHE A 7 -1.07 -20.92 -2.48
C PHE A 7 0.42 -21.07 -2.80
N ILE A 8 0.96 -22.28 -2.92
CA ILE A 8 2.34 -22.47 -3.38
C ILE A 8 2.44 -22.29 -4.90
N LEU A 9 1.46 -22.80 -5.64
CA LEU A 9 1.49 -22.84 -7.10
C LEU A 9 0.80 -21.64 -7.75
N TYR A 10 -0.03 -20.92 -6.99
CA TYR A 10 -0.85 -19.82 -7.47
C TYR A 10 -0.01 -18.73 -8.12
N LEU A 11 0.97 -18.23 -7.38
CA LEU A 11 1.86 -17.18 -7.84
C LEU A 11 2.82 -17.63 -8.95
N PRO A 12 3.53 -18.78 -8.87
CA PRO A 12 4.37 -19.26 -9.98
C PRO A 12 3.61 -19.42 -11.29
N ILE A 13 2.39 -19.96 -11.24
CA ILE A 13 1.55 -20.12 -12.44
C ILE A 13 1.09 -18.76 -12.94
N GLN A 14 0.66 -17.86 -12.05
CA GLN A 14 0.25 -16.51 -12.42
C GLN A 14 1.41 -15.71 -13.03
N TYR A 15 2.65 -15.88 -12.54
CA TYR A 15 3.84 -15.23 -13.06
C TYR A 15 4.28 -15.80 -14.42
N GLN A 16 4.28 -17.14 -14.58
CA GLN A 16 4.75 -17.77 -15.82
C GLN A 16 3.75 -17.75 -16.97
N THR A 17 2.46 -17.83 -16.67
CA THR A 17 1.41 -18.05 -17.68
C THR A 17 0.29 -17.02 -17.65
N GLY A 18 0.27 -16.13 -16.65
CA GLY A 18 -0.85 -15.23 -16.40
C GLY A 18 -2.09 -15.98 -15.88
N SER A 19 -3.09 -15.23 -15.43
CA SER A 19 -4.40 -15.79 -15.05
C SER A 19 -5.31 -16.07 -16.25
N ASN A 20 -4.92 -15.59 -17.44
CA ASN A 20 -5.68 -15.76 -18.68
C ASN A 20 -5.26 -17.04 -19.40
N GLY A 21 -6.22 -17.74 -20.01
CA GLY A 21 -5.95 -18.97 -20.75
C GLY A 21 -5.60 -20.17 -19.86
N ILE A 22 -4.57 -20.93 -20.24
CA ILE A 22 -4.23 -22.24 -19.63
C ILE A 22 -3.84 -22.09 -18.15
N GLY A 23 -3.13 -21.02 -17.78
CA GLY A 23 -2.74 -20.75 -16.39
C GLY A 23 -3.95 -20.69 -15.44
N GLY A 24 -5.02 -19.99 -15.86
CA GLY A 24 -6.28 -19.93 -15.11
C GLY A 24 -6.94 -21.30 -14.91
N PHE A 25 -6.97 -22.14 -15.95
CA PHE A 25 -7.51 -23.52 -15.84
C PHE A 25 -6.67 -24.41 -14.93
N VAL A 26 -5.34 -24.27 -14.94
CA VAL A 26 -4.44 -24.99 -14.04
C VAL A 26 -4.66 -24.55 -12.58
N LEU A 27 -4.82 -23.25 -12.33
CA LEU A 27 -5.14 -22.72 -11.00
C LEU A 27 -6.47 -23.24 -10.46
N ILE A 28 -7.50 -23.26 -11.31
CA ILE A 28 -8.82 -23.83 -10.99
C ILE A 28 -8.69 -25.33 -10.70
N GLY A 29 -7.97 -26.07 -11.53
CA GLY A 29 -7.70 -27.50 -11.32
C GLY A 29 -7.00 -27.78 -9.99
N ILE A 30 -5.98 -26.99 -9.63
CA ILE A 30 -5.28 -27.10 -8.34
C ILE A 30 -6.22 -26.75 -7.18
N LEU A 31 -7.09 -25.76 -7.34
CA LEU A 31 -8.10 -25.40 -6.33
C LEU A 31 -9.09 -26.56 -6.10
N PHE A 32 -9.58 -27.20 -7.16
CA PHE A 32 -10.47 -28.37 -7.07
C PHE A 32 -9.76 -29.62 -6.54
N CYS A 33 -8.48 -29.80 -6.83
CA CYS A 33 -7.66 -30.90 -6.30
C CYS A 33 -7.16 -30.64 -4.87
N SER A 34 -7.35 -29.44 -4.33
CA SER A 34 -6.88 -29.03 -3.01
C SER A 34 -7.38 -29.92 -1.85
N PRO A 35 -8.60 -30.49 -1.86
CA PRO A 35 -9.04 -31.47 -0.86
C PRO A 35 -8.26 -32.78 -0.89
N ILE A 36 -7.92 -33.27 -2.08
CA ILE A 36 -7.18 -34.51 -2.30
C ILE A 36 -5.72 -34.32 -1.88
N LEU A 37 -5.11 -33.21 -2.30
CA LEU A 37 -3.73 -32.85 -1.94
C LEU A 37 -3.57 -32.66 -0.42
N PHE A 38 -4.57 -32.07 0.23
CA PHE A 38 -4.61 -31.97 1.69
C PHE A 38 -4.72 -33.34 2.38
N TRP A 39 -5.54 -34.25 1.85
CA TRP A 39 -5.66 -35.61 2.39
C TRP A 39 -4.33 -36.37 2.31
N ILE A 40 -3.61 -36.24 1.18
CA ILE A 40 -2.27 -36.78 1.00
C ILE A 40 -1.29 -36.14 2.00
N GLN A 41 -1.29 -34.83 2.15
CA GLN A 41 -0.41 -34.11 3.07
C GLN A 41 -0.64 -34.50 4.54
N LYS A 42 -1.91 -34.71 4.94
CA LYS A 42 -2.27 -35.19 6.28
C LYS A 42 -1.70 -36.59 6.55
N ARG A 43 -1.71 -37.46 5.54
CA ARG A 43 -1.18 -38.83 5.63
C ARG A 43 0.35 -38.86 5.79
N TRP A 44 1.05 -37.85 5.29
CA TRP A 44 2.52 -37.79 5.30
C TRP A 44 3.10 -37.01 6.49
N LYS A 45 2.27 -36.48 7.41
CA LYS A 45 2.66 -35.67 8.59
C LYS A 45 3.59 -34.47 8.31
N LYS A 46 3.87 -34.12 7.06
CA LYS A 46 4.67 -32.95 6.67
C LYS A 46 3.82 -31.68 6.67
N PHE A 47 3.68 -31.09 7.85
CA PHE A 47 3.05 -29.78 8.02
C PHE A 47 4.07 -28.67 7.75
N ILE A 48 3.87 -27.91 6.68
CA ILE A 48 4.59 -26.64 6.52
C ILE A 48 4.07 -25.65 7.56
N SER A 49 4.98 -25.01 8.29
CA SER A 49 4.59 -24.07 9.34
C SER A 49 3.97 -22.80 8.72
N SER A 50 2.97 -22.21 9.40
CA SER A 50 2.41 -20.92 8.98
C SER A 50 3.48 -19.84 8.88
N ARG A 51 4.50 -19.88 9.75
CA ARG A 51 5.62 -18.93 9.70
C ARG A 51 6.40 -19.04 8.40
N PHE A 52 6.64 -20.26 7.92
CA PHE A 52 7.30 -20.49 6.64
C PHE A 52 6.48 -19.90 5.48
N LEU A 53 5.17 -20.14 5.45
CA LEU A 53 4.32 -19.61 4.36
C LEU A 53 4.24 -18.09 4.36
N ILE A 54 4.11 -17.48 5.53
CA ILE A 54 4.16 -16.02 5.68
C ILE A 54 5.51 -15.48 5.20
N LEU A 55 6.62 -16.09 5.64
CA LEU A 55 7.96 -15.67 5.21
C LEU A 55 8.15 -15.83 3.69
N TYR A 56 7.73 -16.97 3.13
CA TYR A 56 7.80 -17.25 1.70
C TYR A 56 7.05 -16.18 0.90
N TRP A 57 5.80 -15.89 1.24
CA TRP A 57 5.01 -14.87 0.54
C TRP A 57 5.54 -13.45 0.74
N THR A 58 6.08 -13.14 1.92
CA THR A 58 6.74 -11.85 2.20
C THR A 58 7.95 -11.65 1.29
N LEU A 59 8.86 -12.64 1.25
CA LEU A 59 10.06 -12.59 0.42
C LEU A 59 9.73 -12.62 -1.06
N PHE A 60 8.72 -13.40 -1.45
CA PHE A 60 8.26 -13.46 -2.83
C PHE A 60 7.75 -12.10 -3.32
N VAL A 61 6.80 -11.49 -2.61
CA VAL A 61 6.25 -10.17 -2.99
C VAL A 61 7.33 -9.10 -3.03
N PHE A 62 8.27 -9.16 -2.09
CA PHE A 62 9.40 -8.22 -2.09
C PHE A 62 10.33 -8.43 -3.29
N ALA A 63 10.76 -9.66 -3.55
CA ALA A 63 11.69 -9.97 -4.64
C ALA A 63 11.06 -9.75 -6.02
N GLU A 64 9.83 -10.21 -6.21
CA GLU A 64 9.06 -10.01 -7.44
C GLU A 64 8.91 -8.52 -7.76
N GLY A 65 8.63 -7.71 -6.75
CA GLY A 65 8.57 -6.26 -6.88
C GLY A 65 9.86 -5.59 -7.36
N ILE A 66 11.02 -6.09 -6.89
CA ILE A 66 12.32 -5.61 -7.36
C ILE A 66 12.50 -5.92 -8.85
N PHE A 67 12.18 -7.15 -9.27
CA PHE A 67 12.27 -7.55 -10.68
C PHE A 67 11.30 -6.76 -11.55
N TYR A 68 10.04 -6.63 -11.12
CA TYR A 68 9.02 -5.85 -11.81
C TYR A 68 9.44 -4.39 -11.96
N THR A 69 9.90 -3.75 -10.88
CA THR A 69 10.37 -2.36 -10.91
C THR A 69 11.49 -2.19 -11.92
N LYS A 70 12.50 -3.08 -11.89
CA LYS A 70 13.61 -3.04 -12.83
C LYS A 70 13.14 -3.16 -14.28
N THR A 71 12.28 -4.14 -14.58
CA THR A 71 11.73 -4.34 -15.93
C THR A 71 10.87 -3.16 -16.38
N ALA A 72 10.11 -2.55 -15.47
CA ALA A 72 9.29 -1.38 -15.77
C ALA A 72 10.15 -0.15 -16.11
N LEU A 73 11.25 0.07 -15.38
CA LEU A 73 12.23 1.13 -15.65
C LEU A 73 12.94 0.94 -16.99
N ASP A 74 13.26 -0.29 -17.36
CA ASP A 74 13.86 -0.63 -18.66
C ASP A 74 12.85 -0.51 -19.82
N SER A 75 11.56 -0.28 -19.53
CA SER A 75 10.50 -0.17 -20.54
C SER A 75 10.23 1.29 -20.93
N LEU A 76 10.15 1.52 -22.24
CA LEU A 76 10.04 2.85 -22.86
C LEU A 76 8.78 3.66 -22.48
N PHE A 77 7.78 3.03 -21.87
CA PHE A 77 6.47 3.66 -21.59
C PHE A 77 6.10 3.72 -20.10
N LEU A 78 6.63 2.84 -19.24
CA LEU A 78 6.33 2.86 -17.80
C LEU A 78 7.38 3.60 -16.98
N GLY A 79 8.65 3.60 -17.40
CA GLY A 79 9.73 4.28 -16.67
C GLY A 79 9.54 5.79 -16.60
N ASP A 80 9.16 6.43 -17.71
CA ASP A 80 9.25 7.89 -17.86
C ASP A 80 8.11 8.70 -17.20
N LEU A 81 6.95 8.11 -16.93
CA LEU A 81 5.77 8.89 -16.49
C LEU A 81 5.55 8.88 -14.97
N ASP A 82 5.45 7.71 -14.32
CA ASP A 82 5.11 7.65 -12.89
C ASP A 82 6.35 7.57 -11.99
N TYR A 83 7.34 6.73 -12.32
CA TYR A 83 8.54 6.55 -11.50
C TYR A 83 9.43 7.77 -11.47
N THR A 84 9.72 8.30 -12.66
CA THR A 84 10.59 9.46 -12.81
C THR A 84 9.95 10.71 -12.22
N ALA A 85 8.64 10.90 -12.37
CA ALA A 85 7.94 12.02 -11.73
C ALA A 85 7.96 11.93 -10.21
N GLN A 86 7.62 10.75 -9.65
CA GLN A 86 7.60 10.57 -8.20
C GLN A 86 9.01 10.61 -7.59
N LEU A 87 10.02 10.09 -8.28
CA LEU A 87 11.42 10.21 -7.87
C LEU A 87 11.88 11.68 -7.87
N ARG A 88 11.59 12.44 -8.94
CA ARG A 88 11.98 13.86 -9.06
C ARG A 88 11.35 14.73 -7.97
N MET A 89 10.19 14.34 -7.43
CA MET A 89 9.57 15.00 -6.27
C MET A 89 10.30 14.73 -4.95
N ILE A 90 10.89 13.54 -4.81
CA ILE A 90 11.43 13.01 -3.54
C ILE A 90 12.93 13.25 -3.40
N LEU A 91 13.70 13.03 -4.46
CA LEU A 91 15.13 13.31 -4.43
C LEU A 91 15.30 14.83 -4.37
N PRO A 92 16.09 15.36 -3.42
CA PRO A 92 16.46 16.75 -3.48
C PRO A 92 17.18 16.98 -4.80
N THR A 93 16.59 17.79 -5.68
CA THR A 93 17.42 18.59 -6.58
C THR A 93 18.38 19.35 -5.68
N THR A 94 19.65 19.48 -6.10
CA THR A 94 20.76 20.16 -5.40
C THR A 94 20.42 21.55 -4.85
N ASP A 95 19.26 22.08 -5.22
CA ASP A 95 18.76 23.41 -4.98
C ASP A 95 17.78 23.48 -3.79
N GLY A 96 17.54 22.38 -3.07
CA GLY A 96 16.71 22.36 -1.84
C GLY A 96 15.20 22.35 -2.08
N ASN A 97 14.77 22.15 -3.32
CA ASN A 97 13.37 22.21 -3.75
C ASN A 97 12.66 20.85 -3.62
N PHE A 98 12.24 20.51 -2.40
CA PHE A 98 11.45 19.29 -2.14
C PHE A 98 10.01 19.41 -2.64
N LEU A 99 9.41 18.28 -3.06
CA LEU A 99 8.01 18.20 -3.51
C LEU A 99 7.70 19.06 -4.74
N GLN A 100 8.70 19.37 -5.56
CA GLN A 100 8.48 19.99 -6.87
C GLN A 100 8.18 18.93 -7.93
N THR A 101 7.28 19.25 -8.84
CA THR A 101 6.95 18.43 -9.99
C THR A 101 6.96 19.27 -11.26
N GLN A 102 7.51 18.71 -12.33
CA GLN A 102 7.52 19.33 -13.68
C GLN A 102 6.20 19.09 -14.43
N TYR A 103 5.25 18.40 -13.80
CA TYR A 103 3.96 18.14 -14.40
C TYR A 103 3.24 19.47 -14.71
N TYR A 104 2.98 19.68 -16.00
CA TYR A 104 2.12 20.71 -16.59
C TYR A 104 2.68 22.12 -16.80
N GLY A 105 3.98 22.40 -16.74
CA GLY A 105 4.49 23.74 -17.03
C GLY A 105 5.85 23.76 -17.72
N SER A 106 6.02 24.59 -18.75
CA SER A 106 7.31 24.81 -19.43
C SER A 106 8.21 25.85 -18.72
N HIS A 107 7.65 26.63 -17.79
CA HIS A 107 8.30 27.82 -17.23
C HIS A 107 8.52 27.77 -15.71
N GLU A 108 7.72 27.01 -14.95
CA GLU A 108 7.84 26.91 -13.48
C GLU A 108 7.49 25.50 -12.99
N ASN A 109 8.28 24.96 -12.06
CA ASN A 109 7.95 23.70 -11.37
C ASN A 109 6.76 23.92 -10.42
N ALA A 110 5.76 23.04 -10.48
CA ALA A 110 4.63 23.07 -9.56
C ALA A 110 4.97 22.41 -8.22
N ASN A 111 4.30 22.82 -7.15
CA ASN A 111 4.29 22.11 -5.88
C ASN A 111 3.39 20.87 -5.99
N PHE A 112 3.94 19.68 -5.79
CA PHE A 112 3.20 18.40 -5.80
C PHE A 112 2.01 18.43 -4.84
N LEU A 113 2.17 19.03 -3.66
CA LEU A 113 1.10 19.12 -2.66
C LEU A 113 -0.08 19.99 -3.11
N SER A 114 0.11 20.85 -4.12
CA SER A 114 -0.99 21.63 -4.72
C SER A 114 -1.88 20.83 -5.66
N HIS A 115 -1.44 19.63 -6.08
CA HIS A 115 -2.22 18.69 -6.90
C HIS A 115 -2.64 17.43 -6.11
N HIS A 116 -1.74 16.94 -5.24
CA HIS A 116 -1.94 15.78 -4.40
C HIS A 116 -1.46 16.09 -2.99
N MET A 117 -2.38 16.36 -2.07
CA MET A 117 -2.04 16.60 -0.66
C MET A 117 -1.66 15.27 0.03
N ALA A 118 -0.47 14.76 -0.30
CA ALA A 118 0.03 13.47 0.12
C ALA A 118 1.46 13.55 0.66
N PRO A 119 1.74 14.36 1.71
CA PRO A 119 3.09 14.48 2.27
C PRO A 119 3.65 13.16 2.82
N GLY A 120 2.78 12.18 3.13
CA GLY A 120 3.18 10.86 3.60
C GLY A 120 3.98 10.04 2.57
N ILE A 121 4.00 10.46 1.29
CA ILE A 121 4.93 9.93 0.28
C ILE A 121 6.39 9.99 0.75
N LEU A 122 6.72 10.95 1.63
CA LEU A 122 8.07 11.11 2.16
C LEU A 122 8.56 9.91 2.98
N LEU A 123 7.67 9.02 3.43
CA LEU A 123 8.05 7.72 4.03
C LEU A 123 8.86 6.83 3.07
N LEU A 124 8.71 7.04 1.75
CA LEU A 124 9.44 6.31 0.73
C LEU A 124 10.82 6.91 0.46
N THR A 125 11.08 8.16 0.86
CA THR A 125 12.34 8.91 0.60
C THR A 125 13.62 8.18 0.97
N PRO A 126 13.71 7.44 2.10
CA PRO A 126 14.94 6.74 2.44
C PRO A 126 15.39 5.74 1.37
N PHE A 127 14.47 5.11 0.63
CA PHE A 127 14.84 4.07 -0.32
C PHE A 127 15.52 4.64 -1.58
N PRO A 128 14.95 5.62 -2.32
CA PRO A 128 15.66 6.27 -3.41
C PRO A 128 17.00 6.88 -3.02
N ILE A 129 17.11 7.46 -1.83
CA ILE A 129 18.37 8.03 -1.33
C ILE A 129 19.42 6.92 -1.12
N LEU A 130 19.04 5.81 -0.51
CA LEU A 130 19.94 4.68 -0.24
C LEU A 130 20.40 3.98 -1.53
N PHE A 131 19.52 3.85 -2.52
CA PHE A 131 19.81 3.15 -3.77
C PHE A 131 20.24 4.07 -4.93
N GLY A 132 20.20 5.38 -4.74
CA GLY A 132 20.61 6.39 -5.73
C GLY A 132 19.89 6.31 -7.08
N SER A 133 18.67 5.78 -7.13
CA SER A 133 17.95 5.48 -8.37
C SER A 133 16.43 5.35 -8.18
N GLU A 134 15.68 5.40 -9.29
CA GLU A 134 14.22 5.14 -9.37
C GLU A 134 13.88 3.75 -8.83
N LEU A 135 14.81 2.80 -8.98
CA LEU A 135 14.67 1.45 -8.43
C LEU A 135 14.46 1.49 -6.90
N GLY A 136 15.08 2.44 -6.20
CA GLY A 136 14.87 2.64 -4.78
C GLY A 136 13.41 2.96 -4.44
N PHE A 137 12.71 3.72 -5.29
CA PHE A 137 11.31 4.03 -5.06
C PHE A 137 10.44 2.77 -5.10
N GLY A 138 10.60 1.94 -6.14
CA GLY A 138 9.90 0.65 -6.22
C GLY A 138 10.29 -0.31 -5.08
N ILE A 139 11.56 -0.35 -4.67
CA ILE A 139 11.98 -1.12 -3.48
C ILE A 139 11.19 -0.67 -2.24
N GLY A 140 11.00 0.63 -2.04
CA GLY A 140 10.21 1.18 -0.93
C GLY A 140 8.74 0.73 -0.98
N ILE A 141 8.10 0.84 -2.14
CA ILE A 141 6.72 0.38 -2.35
C ILE A 141 6.57 -1.10 -1.97
N PHE A 142 7.42 -1.96 -2.52
CA PHE A 142 7.32 -3.39 -2.29
C PHE A 142 7.82 -3.83 -0.90
N PHE A 143 8.66 -3.03 -0.24
CA PHE A 143 8.98 -3.20 1.17
C PHE A 143 7.73 -3.04 2.04
N PHE A 144 6.98 -1.94 1.89
CA PHE A 144 5.77 -1.72 2.68
C PHE A 144 4.64 -2.71 2.31
N ALA A 145 4.51 -3.04 1.03
CA ALA A 145 3.60 -4.10 0.59
C ALA A 145 3.91 -5.43 1.28
N SER A 146 5.16 -5.91 1.17
CA SER A 146 5.57 -7.19 1.76
C SER A 146 5.45 -7.17 3.29
N ALA A 147 5.77 -6.06 3.95
CA ALA A 147 5.62 -5.88 5.41
C ALA A 147 4.16 -5.98 5.88
N THR A 148 3.19 -5.67 5.02
CA THR A 148 1.75 -5.82 5.32
C THR A 148 1.37 -7.28 5.60
N ILE A 149 2.04 -8.25 4.96
CA ILE A 149 1.74 -9.69 5.06
C ILE A 149 1.96 -10.24 6.48
N PRO A 150 3.17 -10.18 7.07
CA PRO A 150 3.40 -10.65 8.43
C PRO A 150 2.63 -9.82 9.46
N LEU A 151 2.42 -8.52 9.19
CA LEU A 151 1.69 -7.62 10.07
C LEU A 151 0.20 -7.98 10.16
N LEU A 152 -0.43 -8.28 9.01
CA LEU A 152 -1.82 -8.76 8.95
C LEU A 152 -1.97 -10.09 9.70
N TYR A 153 -1.07 -11.04 9.43
CA TYR A 153 -1.10 -12.33 10.13
C TYR A 153 -0.94 -12.14 11.64
N TYR A 154 -0.01 -11.28 12.08
CA TYR A 154 0.17 -10.95 13.49
C TYR A 154 -1.09 -10.33 14.12
N TYR A 155 -1.69 -9.34 13.45
CA TYR A 155 -2.90 -8.67 13.91
C TYR A 155 -4.05 -9.67 14.13
N LEU A 156 -4.33 -10.52 13.13
CA LEU A 156 -5.38 -11.55 13.20
C LEU A 156 -5.11 -12.55 14.33
N ARG A 157 -3.87 -13.00 14.49
CA ARG A 157 -3.47 -13.92 15.56
C ARG A 157 -3.63 -13.33 16.96
N LYS A 158 -3.51 -12.01 17.10
CA LYS A 158 -3.73 -11.32 18.38
C LYS A 158 -5.21 -11.05 18.66
N HIS A 159 -6.07 -11.08 17.64
CA HIS A 159 -7.53 -11.02 17.79
C HIS A 159 -8.19 -12.37 18.10
N SER A 160 -7.41 -13.35 18.60
CA SER A 160 -7.89 -14.69 18.93
C SER A 160 -8.53 -15.45 17.76
N ILE A 161 -8.26 -15.03 16.52
CA ILE A 161 -8.65 -15.78 15.32
C ILE A 161 -7.79 -17.04 15.25
N SER A 162 -8.39 -18.15 14.85
CA SER A 162 -7.68 -19.43 14.72
C SER A 162 -6.50 -19.28 13.76
N LYS A 163 -5.41 -20.01 14.04
CA LYS A 163 -4.18 -19.98 13.25
C LYS A 163 -4.45 -20.23 11.77
N GLU A 164 -5.38 -21.14 11.49
CA GLU A 164 -5.76 -21.58 10.16
C GLU A 164 -6.51 -20.49 9.42
N ILE A 165 -7.49 -19.84 10.06
CA ILE A 165 -8.25 -18.75 9.44
C ILE A 165 -7.35 -17.53 9.24
N SER A 166 -6.50 -17.18 10.22
CA SER A 166 -5.54 -16.07 10.07
C SER A 166 -4.60 -16.33 8.89
N LEU A 167 -4.06 -17.55 8.76
CA LEU A 167 -3.18 -17.90 7.65
C LEU A 167 -3.93 -17.81 6.32
N CYS A 168 -5.12 -18.40 6.21
CA CYS A 168 -5.90 -18.36 4.97
C CYS A 168 -6.24 -16.93 4.57
N ALA A 169 -6.73 -16.10 5.51
CA ALA A 169 -7.07 -14.70 5.23
C ALA A 169 -5.85 -13.91 4.76
N THR A 170 -4.69 -14.09 5.41
CA THR A 170 -3.45 -13.41 4.99
C THR A 170 -3.01 -13.86 3.60
N LEU A 171 -3.02 -15.17 3.30
CA LEU A 171 -2.61 -15.66 1.97
C LEU A 171 -3.59 -15.26 0.86
N LEU A 172 -4.90 -15.22 1.14
CA LEU A 172 -5.90 -14.68 0.21
C LEU A 172 -5.68 -13.20 -0.07
N TRP A 173 -5.37 -12.41 0.97
CA TRP A 173 -4.99 -11.01 0.81
C TRP A 173 -3.75 -10.87 -0.07
N SER A 174 -2.67 -11.59 0.26
CA SER A 174 -1.40 -11.55 -0.48
C SER A 174 -1.54 -11.99 -1.94
N GLY A 175 -2.41 -12.95 -2.24
CA GLY A 175 -2.68 -13.41 -3.61
C GLY A 175 -3.79 -12.65 -4.33
N SER A 176 -4.43 -11.67 -3.69
CA SER A 176 -5.56 -10.96 -4.29
C SER A 176 -5.11 -10.06 -5.44
N SER A 177 -5.94 -9.96 -6.48
CA SER A 177 -5.69 -9.04 -7.60
C SER A 177 -5.67 -7.58 -7.17
N SER A 178 -6.41 -7.23 -6.12
CA SER A 178 -6.42 -5.86 -5.56
C SER A 178 -5.09 -5.51 -4.92
N PHE A 179 -4.53 -6.42 -4.11
CA PHE A 179 -3.21 -6.23 -3.51
C PHE A 179 -2.12 -6.20 -4.59
N TYR A 180 -2.19 -7.09 -5.58
CA TYR A 180 -1.28 -7.10 -6.73
C TYR A 180 -1.31 -5.75 -7.47
N ARG A 181 -2.50 -5.28 -7.87
CA ARG A 181 -2.68 -4.00 -8.58
C ARG A 181 -2.21 -2.81 -7.77
N LEU A 182 -2.51 -2.77 -6.46
CA LEU A 182 -2.07 -1.69 -5.58
C LEU A 182 -0.54 -1.57 -5.62
N ASN A 183 0.17 -2.67 -5.45
CA ASN A 183 1.64 -2.67 -5.40
C ASN A 183 2.26 -2.37 -6.78
N HIS A 184 1.67 -2.89 -7.87
CA HIS A 184 2.18 -2.76 -9.24
C HIS A 184 1.79 -1.45 -9.92
N SER A 185 0.80 -0.74 -9.39
CA SER A 185 0.55 0.66 -9.75
C SER A 185 1.64 1.59 -9.21
N LEU A 186 2.38 1.14 -8.18
CA LEU A 186 3.52 1.85 -7.58
C LEU A 186 3.17 3.21 -7.02
N HIS A 187 1.88 3.43 -6.77
CA HIS A 187 1.43 4.62 -6.10
C HIS A 187 1.68 4.50 -4.59
N PHE A 188 1.89 5.65 -3.94
CA PHE A 188 2.17 5.73 -2.50
C PHE A 188 0.99 5.25 -1.63
N GLU A 189 -0.21 5.04 -2.20
CA GLU A 189 -1.34 4.38 -1.54
C GLU A 189 -1.03 2.96 -1.05
N VAL A 190 0.06 2.32 -1.50
CA VAL A 190 0.56 1.07 -0.89
C VAL A 190 0.86 1.20 0.61
N LEU A 191 1.09 2.42 1.10
CA LEU A 191 1.29 2.72 2.51
C LEU A 191 0.00 2.56 3.33
N VAL A 192 -1.18 2.66 2.70
CA VAL A 192 -2.49 2.62 3.36
C VAL A 192 -2.69 1.30 4.12
N PRO A 193 -2.57 0.09 3.52
CA PRO A 193 -2.72 -1.16 4.26
C PRO A 193 -1.73 -1.31 5.42
N PHE A 194 -0.48 -0.89 5.21
CA PHE A 194 0.56 -0.99 6.23
C PHE A 194 0.28 -0.09 7.44
N LEU A 195 0.01 1.20 7.20
CA LEU A 195 -0.27 2.18 8.25
C LEU A 195 -1.60 1.89 8.94
N PHE A 196 -2.61 1.44 8.20
CA PHE A 196 -3.89 1.02 8.77
C PHE A 196 -3.72 -0.17 9.71
N LEU A 197 -2.92 -1.18 9.34
CA LEU A 197 -2.61 -2.28 10.27
C LEU A 197 -1.82 -1.81 11.49
N CYS A 198 -0.87 -0.89 11.33
CA CYS A 198 -0.17 -0.27 12.45
C CYS A 198 -1.15 0.44 13.40
N LEU A 199 -2.10 1.19 12.85
CA LEU A 199 -3.17 1.86 13.60
C LEU A 199 -3.99 0.85 14.40
N LEU A 200 -4.51 -0.19 13.74
CA LEU A 200 -5.30 -1.25 14.37
C LEU A 200 -4.52 -1.98 15.47
N ILE A 201 -3.23 -2.26 15.26
CA ILE A 201 -2.35 -2.85 16.26
C ILE A 201 -2.13 -1.89 17.44
N GLY A 202 -1.98 -0.59 17.18
CA GLY A 202 -1.88 0.45 18.22
C GLY A 202 -3.10 0.45 19.14
N ILE A 203 -4.31 0.38 18.57
CA ILE A 203 -5.58 0.26 19.30
C ILE A 203 -5.63 -1.05 20.09
N GLN A 204 -5.38 -2.18 19.42
CA GLN A 204 -5.45 -3.51 20.01
C GLN A 204 -4.52 -3.64 21.23
N LYS A 205 -3.31 -3.07 21.12
CA LYS A 205 -2.26 -3.12 22.15
C LYS A 205 -2.32 -2.01 23.17
N GLN A 206 -3.21 -1.02 23.00
CA GLN A 206 -3.26 0.20 23.83
C GLN A 206 -1.90 0.91 23.85
N LYS A 207 -1.22 0.94 22.72
CA LYS A 207 0.07 1.62 22.58
C LYS A 207 -0.17 2.95 21.88
N THR A 208 -0.40 3.97 22.70
CA THR A 208 -0.73 5.33 22.23
C THR A 208 0.31 5.87 21.25
N TRP A 209 1.61 5.59 21.45
CA TRP A 209 2.63 6.04 20.52
C TRP A 209 2.48 5.40 19.12
N ILE A 210 2.18 4.11 19.03
CA ILE A 210 1.91 3.43 17.73
C ILE A 210 0.66 4.03 17.10
N LEU A 211 -0.40 4.18 17.90
CA LEU A 211 -1.66 4.76 17.45
C LEU A 211 -1.47 6.16 16.85
N LEU A 212 -0.79 7.06 17.58
CA LEU A 212 -0.59 8.45 17.17
C LEU A 212 0.32 8.54 15.94
N SER A 213 1.45 7.82 15.93
CA SER A 213 2.36 7.81 14.79
C SER A 213 1.68 7.25 13.53
N ALA A 214 0.97 6.12 13.66
CA ALA A 214 0.26 5.53 12.54
C ALA A 214 -0.88 6.43 12.04
N LEU A 215 -1.66 7.04 12.94
CA LEU A 215 -2.75 7.93 12.57
C LEU A 215 -2.25 9.19 11.84
N CYS A 216 -1.18 9.82 12.35
CA CYS A 216 -0.58 11.00 11.72
C CYS A 216 -0.14 10.67 10.29
N LEU A 217 0.68 9.64 10.13
CA LEU A 217 1.20 9.21 8.83
C LEU A 217 0.09 8.74 7.88
N PHE A 218 -0.96 8.09 8.40
CA PHE A 218 -2.08 7.59 7.60
C PHE A 218 -2.89 8.72 6.98
N LEU A 219 -3.17 9.78 7.75
CA LEU A 219 -3.92 10.95 7.26
C LEU A 219 -3.13 11.75 6.22
N GLU A 220 -1.81 11.66 6.25
CA GLU A 220 -0.91 12.30 5.29
C GLU A 220 -0.78 11.56 3.95
N ILE A 221 -1.39 10.37 3.80
CA ILE A 221 -1.33 9.62 2.54
C ILE A 221 -2.28 10.20 1.50
N LYS A 222 -3.52 10.51 1.90
CA LYS A 222 -4.56 11.02 0.99
C LYS A 222 -5.70 11.66 1.77
N GLU A 223 -6.26 12.72 1.21
CA GLU A 223 -7.25 13.57 1.87
C GLU A 223 -8.56 12.84 2.20
N ASP A 224 -9.00 11.92 1.34
CA ASP A 224 -10.25 11.17 1.48
C ASP A 224 -10.16 10.04 2.51
N LEU A 225 -8.95 9.63 2.91
CA LEU A 225 -8.74 8.62 3.97
C LEU A 225 -9.29 9.09 5.32
N ALA A 226 -9.26 10.39 5.60
CA ALA A 226 -9.89 10.95 6.79
C ALA A 226 -11.40 10.68 6.82
N ILE A 227 -12.07 10.80 5.66
CA ILE A 227 -13.49 10.51 5.53
C ILE A 227 -13.75 9.02 5.77
N TYR A 228 -13.03 8.14 5.06
CA TYR A 228 -13.23 6.69 5.20
C TYR A 228 -12.99 6.21 6.65
N LEU A 229 -11.92 6.70 7.28
CA LEU A 229 -11.60 6.34 8.66
C LEU A 229 -12.60 6.93 9.67
N SER A 230 -13.16 8.12 9.41
CA SER A 230 -14.23 8.68 10.24
C SER A 230 -15.52 7.85 10.17
N ILE A 231 -15.90 7.38 8.99
CA ILE A 231 -17.08 6.52 8.81
C ILE A 231 -16.87 5.18 9.54
N LEU A 232 -15.70 4.55 9.34
CA LEU A 232 -15.35 3.32 10.04
C LEU A 232 -15.37 3.51 11.56
N SER A 233 -14.74 4.58 12.05
CA SER A 233 -14.69 4.89 13.48
C SER A 233 -16.09 5.14 14.04
N SER A 234 -16.96 5.82 13.29
CA SER A 234 -18.36 6.06 13.67
C SER A 234 -19.10 4.75 13.93
N VAL A 235 -18.98 3.77 13.02
CA VAL A 235 -19.56 2.43 13.20
C VAL A 235 -18.97 1.75 14.43
N LEU A 236 -17.64 1.78 14.58
CA LEU A 236 -16.93 1.08 15.65
C LEU A 236 -17.16 1.67 17.04
N ILE A 237 -17.49 2.97 17.15
CA ILE A 237 -17.94 3.60 18.41
C ILE A 237 -19.18 2.90 18.97
N PHE A 238 -20.08 2.43 18.11
CA PHE A 238 -21.33 1.76 18.51
C PHE A 238 -21.19 0.25 18.63
N THR A 239 -20.28 -0.38 17.87
CA THR A 239 -20.15 -1.84 17.87
C THR A 239 -19.07 -2.36 18.82
N GLU A 240 -18.02 -1.58 19.12
CA GLU A 240 -16.89 -2.03 19.94
C GLU A 240 -16.79 -1.27 21.28
N ASN A 241 -17.55 -1.72 22.27
CA ASN A 241 -17.58 -1.09 23.59
C ASN A 241 -16.22 -1.04 24.32
N LYS A 242 -15.34 -2.01 24.10
CA LYS A 242 -14.04 -2.09 24.80
C LYS A 242 -13.04 -1.03 24.37
N ARG A 243 -13.10 -0.59 23.11
CA ARG A 243 -12.17 0.36 22.48
C ARG A 243 -12.84 1.67 22.06
N ARG A 244 -14.01 1.94 22.64
CA ARG A 244 -14.85 3.06 22.27
C ARG A 244 -14.12 4.40 22.42
N LYS A 245 -13.26 4.57 23.43
CA LYS A 245 -12.51 5.82 23.66
C LYS A 245 -11.51 6.07 22.53
N GLU A 246 -10.79 5.04 22.12
CA GLU A 246 -9.84 5.08 21.01
C GLU A 246 -10.54 5.41 19.69
N TRP A 247 -11.72 4.83 19.43
CA TRP A 247 -12.50 5.13 18.23
C TRP A 247 -13.11 6.55 18.23
N ILE A 248 -13.58 7.05 19.39
CA ILE A 248 -14.00 8.46 19.53
C ILE A 248 -12.84 9.42 19.27
N PHE A 249 -11.66 9.08 19.76
CA PHE A 249 -10.45 9.87 19.52
C PHE A 249 -10.09 9.90 18.03
N ILE A 250 -10.03 8.75 17.36
CA ILE A 250 -9.74 8.67 15.92
C ILE A 250 -10.78 9.45 15.11
N PHE A 251 -12.07 9.27 15.42
CA PHE A 251 -13.16 10.00 14.78
C PHE A 251 -12.97 11.52 14.89
N SER A 252 -12.74 12.01 16.11
CA SER A 252 -12.52 13.44 16.38
C SER A 252 -11.32 14.00 15.61
N ILE A 253 -10.21 13.25 15.57
CA ILE A 253 -9.01 13.65 14.82
C ILE A 253 -9.26 13.66 13.31
N CYS A 254 -9.97 12.68 12.76
CA CYS A 254 -10.29 12.65 11.33
C CYS A 254 -11.16 13.85 10.92
N ILE A 255 -12.18 14.19 11.72
CA ILE A 255 -13.04 15.36 11.49
C ILE A 255 -12.21 16.65 11.59
N PHE A 256 -11.41 16.80 12.65
CA PHE A 256 -10.54 17.95 12.84
C PHE A 256 -9.54 18.10 11.68
N TYR A 257 -8.91 17.01 11.25
CA TYR A 257 -7.99 17.00 10.14
C TYR A 257 -8.69 17.45 8.85
N TYR A 258 -9.81 16.82 8.49
CA TYR A 258 -10.49 17.08 7.23
C TYR A 258 -11.05 18.51 7.11
N PHE A 259 -11.63 19.06 8.19
CA PHE A 259 -12.26 20.38 8.13
C PHE A 259 -11.33 21.55 8.45
N ILE A 260 -10.20 21.31 9.13
CA ILE A 260 -9.31 22.40 9.60
C ILE A 260 -7.91 22.26 9.03
N ILE A 261 -7.25 21.11 9.28
CA ILE A 261 -5.84 20.93 8.90
C ILE A 261 -5.69 20.82 7.38
N PHE A 262 -6.49 19.99 6.73
CA PHE A 262 -6.41 19.77 5.29
C PHE A 262 -6.63 21.07 4.49
N PRO A 263 -7.68 21.88 4.73
CA PRO A 263 -7.85 23.16 4.02
C PRO A 263 -6.70 24.14 4.28
N PHE A 264 -6.15 24.17 5.51
CA PHE A 264 -5.00 24.99 5.84
C PHE A 264 -3.74 24.56 5.08
N LEU A 265 -3.45 23.26 5.05
CA LEU A 265 -2.32 22.70 4.30
C LEU A 265 -2.49 22.94 2.80
N ASN A 266 -3.69 22.73 2.26
CA ASN A 266 -3.99 22.92 0.85
C ASN A 266 -3.79 24.38 0.44
N LYS A 267 -4.29 25.33 1.25
CA LYS A 267 -4.04 26.76 1.03
C LYS A 267 -2.54 27.10 1.10
N SER A 268 -1.79 26.46 1.99
CA SER A 268 -0.35 26.67 2.15
C SER A 268 0.46 26.10 0.99
N ALA A 269 0.01 24.98 0.40
CA ALA A 269 0.62 24.39 -0.79
C ALA A 269 0.42 25.24 -2.06
N GLY A 270 -0.61 26.09 -2.07
CA GLY A 270 -0.95 26.96 -3.19
C GLY A 270 -1.71 26.22 -4.29
N ASN A 271 -1.81 26.83 -5.48
CA ASN A 271 -2.54 26.29 -6.63
C ASN A 271 -1.65 26.18 -7.89
N SER A 272 -0.33 26.08 -7.70
CA SER A 272 0.65 26.08 -8.80
C SER A 272 0.39 24.99 -9.84
N ALA A 273 0.03 23.78 -9.41
CA ALA A 273 -0.25 22.69 -10.34
C ALA A 273 -1.55 22.89 -11.15
N GLU A 274 -2.59 23.42 -10.52
CA GLU A 274 -3.85 23.74 -11.21
C GLU A 274 -3.66 24.85 -12.24
N ARG A 275 -2.89 25.89 -11.89
CA ARG A 275 -2.52 26.98 -12.80
C ARG A 275 -1.74 26.45 -14.00
N ASN A 276 -0.66 25.70 -13.75
CA ASN A 276 0.17 25.10 -14.79
C ASN A 276 -0.67 24.18 -15.71
N TRP A 277 -1.54 23.34 -15.15
CA TRP A 277 -2.48 22.51 -15.94
C TRP A 277 -3.37 23.34 -16.87
N LYS A 278 -3.97 24.43 -16.36
CA LYS A 278 -4.83 25.32 -17.16
C LYS A 278 -4.05 26.01 -18.28
N GLU A 279 -2.84 26.48 -18.01
CA GLU A 279 -1.93 27.07 -19.00
C GLU A 279 -1.56 26.05 -20.10
N TYR A 280 -1.16 24.83 -19.72
CA TYR A 280 -0.76 23.79 -20.67
C TYR A 280 -1.87 23.40 -21.64
N TRP A 281 -3.12 23.32 -21.17
CA TRP A 281 -4.28 22.95 -21.99
C TRP A 281 -5.00 24.14 -22.62
N GLY A 282 -4.46 25.37 -22.49
CA GLY A 282 -5.05 26.57 -23.09
C GLY A 282 -6.43 26.93 -22.52
N GLN A 283 -6.70 26.59 -21.25
CA GLN A 283 -7.95 26.90 -20.55
C GLN A 283 -7.85 28.15 -19.67
N ASP A 284 -6.84 28.98 -19.90
CA ASP A 284 -6.63 30.19 -19.13
C ASP A 284 -7.63 31.26 -19.57
N PRO A 285 -8.51 31.78 -18.70
CA PRO A 285 -9.53 32.77 -19.09
C PRO A 285 -8.96 34.16 -19.38
N PHE A 286 -7.63 34.33 -19.29
CA PHE A 286 -6.92 35.58 -19.55
C PHE A 286 -6.15 35.59 -20.88
N PHE A 287 -6.36 34.57 -21.74
CA PHE A 287 -5.98 34.57 -23.15
C PHE A 287 -7.14 34.13 -24.05
#